data_AF-A0AA95SAK6-F1
#
_entry.id   AF-A0AA95SAK6-F1
#
_cell.length_a   1.000
_cell.length_b   1.000
_cell.length_c   1.000
_cell.angle_alpha   90.00
_cell.angle_beta   90.00
_cell.angle_gamma   90.00
#
_symmetry.space_group_name_H-M   'P 1'
#
loop_
_entity.id
_entity.type
_entity.pdbx_description
1 polymer ?
#
loop_
_entity_poly.entity_id
_entity_poly.type
_entity_poly.pdbx_seq_one_letter_code
_entity_poly.pdbx_strand_id
1 'polypeptide(L)' 'MLKMFIKGRYFYHIFQHRHIELLQQDCLCEDLKARLKIKSTYHNSKAVELGSLI' A
#
# COMPACT_ATOMS: atom_id res chain seq x y z
N MET A 1 11.25 20.38 -5.01
CA MET A 1 11.83 19.18 -4.37
C MET A 1 10.86 18.47 -3.44
N LEU A 2 10.29 19.14 -2.43
CA LEU A 2 9.34 18.53 -1.48
C LEU A 2 8.12 17.85 -2.17
N LYS A 3 7.48 18.52 -3.12
CA LYS A 3 6.35 17.94 -3.90
C LYS A 3 6.74 16.65 -4.65
N MET A 4 7.96 16.59 -5.19
CA MET A 4 8.45 15.42 -5.91
C MET A 4 8.72 14.25 -4.96
N PHE A 5 9.21 14.55 -3.76
CA PHE A 5 9.39 13.56 -2.69
C PHE A 5 8.04 13.01 -2.20
N ILE A 6 7.03 13.87 -1.97
CA ILE A 6 5.67 13.46 -1.61
C ILE A 6 5.08 12.55 -2.70
N LYS A 7 5.22 12.93 -3.97
CA LYS A 7 4.76 12.15 -5.11
C LYS A 7 5.45 10.78 -5.21
N GLY A 8 6.76 10.72 -4.97
CA GLY A 8 7.50 9.45 -4.92
C GLY A 8 7.00 8.52 -3.81
N ARG A 9 6.77 9.05 -2.60
CA ARG A 9 6.20 8.28 -1.48
C ARG A 9 4.79 7.82 -1.76
N TYR A 10 3.96 8.66 -2.37
CA TYR A 10 2.60 8.29 -2.78
C TYR A 10 2.62 7.07 -3.70
N PHE A 11 3.43 7.09 -4.76
CA PHE A 11 3.53 5.95 -5.67
C PHE A 11 4.11 4.71 -5.01
N TYR A 12 5.10 4.85 -4.12
CA TYR A 12 5.60 3.74 -3.32
C TYR A 12 4.47 3.04 -2.55
N HIS A 13 3.62 3.79 -1.87
CA HIS A 13 2.49 3.23 -1.13
C HIS A 13 1.43 2.60 -2.04
N ILE A 14 1.12 3.20 -3.20
CA ILE A 14 0.22 2.60 -4.20
C ILE A 14 0.75 1.25 -4.70
N PHE A 15 2.03 1.18 -5.06
CA PHE A 15 2.62 -0.05 -5.59
C PHE A 15 2.69 -1.15 -4.53
N GLN A 16 3.05 -0.81 -3.29
CA GLN A 16 3.06 -1.78 -2.20
C GLN A 16 1.66 -2.30 -1.87
N HIS A 17 0.64 -1.43 -1.85
CA HIS A 17 -0.75 -1.84 -1.66
C HIS A 17 -1.17 -2.88 -2.70
N ARG A 18 -1.00 -2.58 -3.99
CA ARG A 18 -1.35 -3.49 -5.10
C ARG A 18 -0.56 -4.79 -5.07
N HIS A 19 0.74 -4.72 -4.80
CA HIS A 19 1.58 -5.91 -4.69
C HIS A 19 1.08 -6.85 -3.57
N ILE A 20 0.71 -6.29 -2.42
CA ILE A 20 0.17 -7.07 -1.30
C ILE A 20 -1.23 -7.63 -1.61
N GLU A 21 -2.05 -6.92 -2.37
CA GLU A 21 -3.33 -7.46 -2.85
C GLU A 21 -3.14 -8.68 -3.76
N LEU A 22 -2.15 -8.65 -4.66
CA LEU A 22 -1.79 -9.81 -5.48
C LEU A 22 -1.33 -10.99 -4.61
N LEU A 23 -0.43 -10.74 -3.64
CA LEU A 23 0.01 -11.77 -2.70
C LEU A 23 -1.16 -12.39 -1.91
N GLN A 24 -2.19 -11.61 -1.57
CA GLN A 24 -3.38 -12.14 -0.88
C GLN A 24 -4.21 -13.07 -1.75
N GLN A 25 -4.26 -12.84 -3.06
CA GLN A 25 -5.03 -13.68 -3.99
C GLN A 25 -4.43 -15.09 -4.06
N ASP A 26 -3.10 -15.18 -4.10
CA ASP A 26 -2.38 -16.45 -4.20
C ASP A 26 -2.08 -17.11 -2.84
N CYS A 27 -2.38 -16.42 -1.73
CA CYS A 27 -2.06 -16.90 -0.39
C CYS A 27 -3.05 -17.96 0.11
N LEU A 28 -2.55 -19.19 0.31
CA LEU A 28 -3.30 -20.33 0.87
C LEU A 28 -3.39 -20.31 2.40
N CYS A 29 -2.49 -19.60 3.08
CA CYS A 29 -2.46 -19.52 4.54
C CYS A 29 -3.34 -18.35 5.02
N GLU A 30 -4.42 -18.66 5.75
CA GLU A 30 -5.37 -17.64 6.21
C GLU A 30 -4.76 -16.66 7.25
N ASP A 31 -3.88 -17.11 8.15
CA ASP A 31 -3.20 -16.21 9.08
C ASP A 31 -2.30 -15.21 8.33
N LEU A 32 -1.55 -15.70 7.36
CA LEU A 32 -0.72 -14.84 6.51
C LEU A 32 -1.58 -13.88 5.68
N LYS A 33 -2.70 -14.35 5.13
CA LYS A 33 -3.65 -13.53 4.37
C LYS A 33 -4.23 -12.40 5.21
N ALA A 34 -4.59 -12.67 6.48
CA ALA A 34 -5.05 -11.65 7.42
C ALA A 34 -3.98 -10.59 7.69
N ARG A 35 -2.72 -11.00 7.90
CA ARG A 35 -1.58 -10.07 8.08
C ARG A 35 -1.32 -9.23 6.83
N LEU A 36 -1.38 -9.84 5.65
CA LEU A 36 -1.24 -9.15 4.38
C LEU A 36 -2.37 -8.14 4.18
N LYS A 37 -3.62 -8.48 4.54
CA LYS A 37 -4.75 -7.54 4.50
C LYS A 37 -4.50 -6.30 5.36
N ILE A 38 -4.02 -6.46 6.59
CA ILE A 38 -3.66 -5.33 7.46
C ILE A 38 -2.58 -4.46 6.80
N LYS A 39 -1.53 -5.08 6.26
CA LYS A 39 -0.44 -4.35 5.59
C LYS A 39 -0.92 -3.62 4.33
N SER A 40 -1.79 -4.25 3.55
CA SER A 40 -2.42 -3.65 2.37
C SER A 40 -3.20 -2.39 2.74
N THR A 41 -4.07 -2.49 3.77
CA THR A 41 -4.84 -1.35 4.30
C THR A 41 -3.94 -0.21 4.78
N TYR A 42 -2.83 -0.52 5.46
CA TYR A 42 -1.85 0.49 5.87
C TYR A 42 -1.29 1.27 4.67
N HIS A 43 -0.83 0.56 3.63
CA HIS A 43 -0.28 1.22 2.44
C HIS A 43 -1.35 2.03 1.69
N ASN A 44 -2.57 1.53 1.57
CA ASN A 44 -3.66 2.28 0.97
C ASN A 44 -3.98 3.56 1.76
N SER A 45 -4.10 3.46 3.10
CA SER A 45 -4.33 4.62 3.97
C SER A 45 -3.23 5.68 3.82
N LYS A 46 -1.96 5.26 3.75
CA LYS A 46 -0.84 6.18 3.48
C LYS A 46 -0.89 6.80 2.10
N ALA A 47 -1.31 6.07 1.08
CA ALA A 47 -1.49 6.62 -0.26
C ALA A 47 -2.61 7.68 -0.28
N VAL A 48 -3.73 7.46 0.43
CA VAL A 48 -4.81 8.44 0.58
C VAL A 48 -4.32 9.71 1.29
N GLU A 49 -3.61 9.55 2.42
CA GLU A 49 -3.02 10.67 3.17
C GLU A 49 -2.09 11.51 2.28
N LEU A 50 -1.15 10.86 1.57
CA LEU A 50 -0.20 11.56 0.70
C LEU A 50 -0.87 12.14 -0.55
N GLY A 51 -1.91 11.48 -1.08
CA GLY A 51 -2.68 11.96 -2.22
C GLY A 51 -3.40 13.28 -1.94
N SER A 52 -3.78 13.52 -0.69
CA SER A 52 -4.35 14.82 -0.26
C SER A 52 -3.35 15.98 -0.31
N LEU A 53 -2.04 15.68 -0.41
CA LEU A 53 -0.94 16.65 -0.37
C LEU A 53 -0.28 16.87 -1.75
N ILE A 54 -0.74 16.18 -2.81
CA ILE A 54 -0.21 16.25 -4.18
C ILE A 54 -1.07 17.19 -5.02
#